data_AF-A0A415RIE4-F1
#
_entry.id   AF-A0A415RIE4-F1
#
_cell.length_a   1.000
_cell.length_b   1.000
_cell.length_c   1.000
_cell.angle_alpha   90.00
_cell.angle_beta   90.00
_cell.angle_gamma   90.00
#
_symmetry.space_group_name_H-M   'P 1'
#
loop_
_entity.id
_entity.type
_entity.pdbx_description
1 polymer ?
#
loop_
_entity_poly.entity_id
_entity_poly.type
_entity_poly.pdbx_seq_one_letter_code
_entity_poly.pdbx_strand_id
1 'polypeptide(L)'
;MDIKSGKKMNKYQEALDFLQEECRTIKKGEAKQHIKTLQELVDKATPIKPIKIIKRKLFKDGIDMTLAECPECNAVLVKPQSICMKCHQKIKWEKGERINEERLDDRIH
;
A
#
# COMPACT_ATOMS: atom_id res chain seq x y z
N MET A 1 -12.99 -18.64 -24.55
CA MET A 1 -12.73 -17.18 -24.56
C MET A 1 -12.34 -16.80 -23.15
N ASP A 2 -11.06 -16.93 -22.84
CA ASP A 2 -10.52 -16.68 -21.51
C ASP A 2 -10.25 -15.20 -21.34
N ILE A 3 -11.11 -14.52 -20.59
CA ILE A 3 -10.88 -13.16 -20.14
C ILE A 3 -9.75 -13.24 -19.12
N LYS A 4 -8.50 -13.24 -19.60
CA LYS A 4 -7.34 -12.95 -18.77
C LYS A 4 -7.54 -11.52 -18.26
N SER A 5 -8.04 -11.41 -17.03
CA SER A 5 -8.02 -10.18 -16.25
C SER A 5 -6.57 -9.69 -16.26
N GLY A 6 -6.29 -8.75 -17.17
CA GLY A 6 -4.97 -8.19 -17.37
C GLY A 6 -4.65 -7.37 -16.13
N LYS A 7 -4.05 -8.03 -15.13
CA LYS A 7 -3.46 -7.39 -13.96
C LYS A 7 -2.48 -6.37 -14.52
N LYS A 8 -2.87 -5.10 -14.54
CA LYS A 8 -2.06 -4.00 -15.06
C LYS A 8 -0.71 -4.06 -14.36
N MET A 9 0.29 -4.56 -15.07
CA MET A 9 1.59 -4.81 -14.48
C MET A 9 2.17 -3.47 -14.06
N ASN A 10 2.68 -3.41 -12.84
CA ASN A 10 3.25 -2.18 -12.33
C ASN A 10 4.47 -1.82 -13.19
N LYS A 11 4.58 -0.58 -13.68
CA LYS A 11 5.71 -0.13 -14.52
C LYS A 11 7.07 -0.39 -13.85
N TYR A 12 7.12 -0.35 -12.52
CA TYR A 12 8.32 -0.68 -11.76
C TYR A 12 8.68 -2.18 -11.85
N GLN A 13 7.67 -3.07 -11.85
CA GLN A 13 7.89 -4.50 -12.04
C GLN A 13 8.30 -4.81 -13.48
N GLU A 14 7.68 -4.17 -14.47
CA GLU A 14 8.05 -4.33 -15.89
C GLU A 14 9.52 -3.93 -16.16
N ALA A 15 9.97 -2.80 -15.60
CA ALA A 15 11.37 -2.39 -15.70
C ALA A 15 12.31 -3.37 -15.00
N LEU A 16 11.90 -3.92 -13.86
CA LEU A 16 12.69 -4.92 -13.14
C LEU A 16 12.79 -6.25 -13.90
N ASP A 17 11.69 -6.71 -14.49
CA ASP A 17 11.66 -7.93 -15.28
C ASP A 17 12.60 -7.82 -16.49
N PHE A 18 12.59 -6.69 -17.19
CA PHE A 18 13.54 -6.40 -18.27
C PHE A 18 14.99 -6.47 -17.79
N LEU A 19 15.33 -5.80 -16.68
CA LEU A 19 16.69 -5.85 -16.12
C LEU A 19 17.11 -7.25 -15.68
N GLN A 20 16.17 -8.04 -15.14
CA GLN A 20 16.41 -9.43 -14.78
C GLN A 20 16.75 -10.27 -15.99
N GLU A 21 16.02 -10.13 -17.10
CA GLU A 21 16.29 -10.87 -18.34
C GLU A 21 17.66 -10.52 -18.92
N GLU A 22 17.99 -9.24 -19.03
CA GLU A 22 19.28 -8.79 -19.55
C GLU A 22 20.46 -9.28 -18.69
N CYS A 23 20.30 -9.25 -17.37
CA CYS A 23 21.34 -9.69 -16.44
C CYS A 23 21.46 -11.21 -16.29
N ARG A 24 20.55 -12.04 -16.83
CA ARG A 24 20.69 -13.52 -16.79
C ARG A 24 21.99 -13.98 -17.43
N THR A 25 22.48 -13.24 -18.42
CA THR A 25 23.71 -13.54 -19.16
C THR A 25 24.98 -13.11 -18.42
N ILE A 26 24.85 -12.24 -17.40
CA ILE A 26 25.98 -11.63 -16.68
C ILE A 26 26.32 -12.46 -15.43
N LYS A 27 27.45 -13.18 -15.44
CA LYS A 27 27.96 -13.99 -14.31
C LYS A 27 28.53 -13.16 -13.14
N LYS A 28 28.27 -11.84 -13.05
CA LYS A 28 28.78 -11.01 -11.95
C LYS A 28 27.84 -11.10 -10.75
N GLY A 29 28.35 -11.56 -9.61
CA GLY A 29 27.59 -11.68 -8.37
C GLY A 29 26.94 -10.36 -7.91
N GLU A 30 27.59 -9.23 -8.20
CA GLU A 30 27.09 -7.88 -7.89
C GLU A 30 25.79 -7.54 -8.62
N ALA A 31 25.66 -7.90 -9.90
CA ALA A 31 24.44 -7.65 -10.68
C ALA A 31 23.22 -8.37 -10.08
N LYS A 32 23.43 -9.60 -9.58
CA LYS A 32 22.37 -10.36 -8.89
C LYS A 32 21.96 -9.71 -7.57
N GLN A 33 22.90 -9.10 -6.84
CA GLN A 33 22.58 -8.37 -5.61
C GLN A 33 21.77 -7.12 -5.91
N HIS A 34 22.15 -6.34 -6.93
CA HIS A 34 21.39 -5.14 -7.33
C HIS A 34 19.96 -5.47 -7.77
N ILE A 35 19.75 -6.57 -8.49
CA ILE A 35 18.40 -7.05 -8.85
C ILE A 35 17.56 -7.35 -7.61
N LYS A 36 18.13 -8.02 -6.59
CA LYS A 36 17.42 -8.29 -5.34
C LYS A 36 17.02 -6.99 -4.63
N THR A 37 17.95 -6.04 -4.55
CA THR A 37 17.67 -4.72 -3.97
C THR A 37 16.56 -4.00 -4.73
N LEU A 38 16.57 -4.05 -6.06
CA LEU A 38 15.51 -3.46 -6.88
C LEU A 38 14.17 -4.13 -6.63
N GLN A 39 14.11 -5.47 -6.53
CA GLN A 39 12.88 -6.18 -6.17
C GLN A 39 12.30 -5.70 -4.83
N GLU A 40 13.13 -5.58 -3.80
CA GLU A 40 12.68 -5.07 -2.50
C GLU A 40 12.12 -3.64 -2.59
N LEU A 41 12.70 -2.79 -3.44
CA LEU A 41 12.22 -1.42 -3.65
C LEU A 41 10.89 -1.41 -4.40
N VAL A 42 10.73 -2.26 -5.42
CA VAL A 42 9.47 -2.44 -6.16
C VAL A 42 8.36 -2.90 -5.22
N ASP A 43 8.65 -3.87 -4.35
CA ASP A 43 7.70 -4.40 -3.37
C ASP A 43 7.29 -3.31 -2.36
N LYS A 44 8.25 -2.53 -1.85
CA LYS A 44 7.96 -1.40 -0.95
C LYS A 44 7.13 -0.29 -1.60
N ALA A 45 7.38 -0.02 -2.88
CA ALA A 45 6.64 0.98 -3.65
C ALA A 45 5.23 0.53 -4.05
N THR A 46 4.97 -0.78 -4.03
CA THR A 46 3.72 -1.38 -4.48
C THR A 46 2.98 -1.98 -3.29
N PRO A 47 1.96 -1.32 -2.72
CA PRO A 47 1.20 -1.89 -1.61
C PRO A 47 0.47 -3.17 -2.07
N ILE A 48 1.01 -4.33 -1.67
CA ILE A 48 0.40 -5.65 -1.95
C ILE A 48 -0.61 -6.01 -0.86
N LYS A 49 -0.33 -5.65 0.40
CA LYS A 49 -1.15 -6.03 1.55
C LYS A 49 -2.17 -4.94 1.92
N PRO A 50 -3.42 -5.32 2.29
CA PRO A 50 -4.39 -4.38 2.82
C PRO A 50 -3.90 -3.79 4.14
N ILE A 51 -4.27 -2.53 4.41
CA ILE A 51 -3.95 -1.89 5.68
C ILE A 51 -4.91 -2.40 6.77
N LYS A 52 -4.39 -2.71 7.96
CA LYS A 52 -5.21 -3.18 9.08
C LYS A 52 -5.63 -1.99 9.93
N ILE A 53 -6.90 -1.62 9.85
CA ILE A 53 -7.44 -0.47 10.59
C ILE A 53 -7.68 -0.87 12.05
N ILE A 54 -7.14 -0.09 12.99
CA ILE A 54 -7.32 -0.28 14.43
C ILE A 54 -8.53 0.52 14.91
N LYS A 55 -8.64 1.78 14.48
CA LYS A 55 -9.68 2.70 14.95
C LYS A 55 -9.95 3.77 13.90
N ARG A 56 -11.22 4.04 13.63
CA ARG A 56 -11.65 5.19 12.81
C ARG A 56 -12.21 6.26 13.74
N LYS A 57 -11.78 7.51 13.58
CA LYS A 57 -12.38 8.65 14.27
C LYS A 57 -12.55 9.79 13.27
N LEU A 58 -13.79 10.04 12.89
CA LEU A 58 -14.16 11.23 12.13
C LEU A 58 -14.48 12.35 13.13
N PHE A 59 -13.80 13.48 13.00
CA PHE A 59 -14.12 14.67 13.77
C PHE A 59 -15.23 15.47 13.08
N LYS A 60 -16.01 16.24 13.85
CA LYS A 60 -17.09 17.10 13.33
C LYS A 60 -16.58 18.11 12.29
N ASP A 61 -15.31 18.47 12.36
CA ASP A 61 -14.63 19.36 11.40
C ASP A 61 -14.21 18.66 10.08
N GLY A 62 -14.64 17.41 9.87
CA GLY A 62 -14.33 16.61 8.66
C GLY A 62 -12.95 15.96 8.66
N ILE A 63 -12.19 16.07 9.74
CA ILE A 63 -10.85 15.48 9.86
C ILE A 63 -10.99 13.97 10.16
N ASP A 64 -10.45 13.15 9.27
CA ASP A 64 -10.39 11.69 9.43
C ASP A 64 -9.06 11.28 10.09
N MET A 65 -9.12 10.99 11.38
CA MET A 65 -8.02 10.44 12.17
C MET A 65 -8.19 8.93 12.32
N THR A 66 -7.98 8.22 11.22
CA THR A 66 -7.92 6.76 11.22
C THR A 66 -6.54 6.28 11.67
N LEU A 67 -6.52 5.44 12.71
CA LEU A 67 -5.37 4.70 13.19
C LEU A 67 -5.35 3.32 12.54
N ALA A 68 -4.19 2.90 12.05
CA ALA A 68 -3.98 1.60 11.43
C ALA A 68 -2.59 1.04 11.76
N GLU A 69 -2.36 -0.22 11.44
CA GLU A 69 -1.05 -0.87 11.54
C GLU A 69 -0.44 -1.01 10.15
N CYS A 70 0.86 -0.74 10.05
CA CYS A 70 1.62 -1.06 8.86
C CYS A 70 1.63 -2.58 8.65
N PRO A 71 1.20 -3.09 7.48
CA PRO A 71 1.10 -4.53 7.25
C PRO A 71 2.45 -5.26 7.17
N GLU A 72 3.56 -4.53 7.06
CA GLU A 72 4.91 -5.12 7.01
C GLU A 72 5.62 -5.12 8.37
N CYS A 73 5.43 -4.09 9.18
CA CYS A 73 6.23 -3.90 10.40
C CYS A 73 5.41 -3.61 11.67
N ASN A 74 4.08 -3.65 11.57
CA ASN A 74 3.12 -3.39 12.66
C ASN A 74 3.28 -2.02 13.34
N ALA A 75 3.99 -1.07 12.72
CA ALA A 75 4.07 0.29 13.22
C ALA A 75 2.69 0.97 13.13
N VAL A 76 2.38 1.80 14.12
CA VAL A 76 1.14 2.60 14.12
C VAL A 76 1.23 3.66 13.02
N LEU A 77 0.20 3.71 12.20
CA LEU A 77 0.00 4.65 11.11
C LEU A 77 -1.20 5.54 11.43
N VAL A 78 -1.08 6.81 11.04
CA VAL A 78 -2.15 7.81 11.18
C VAL A 78 -2.48 8.37 9.81
N LYS A 79 -3.75 8.32 9.39
CA LYS A 79 -4.17 8.99 8.16
C LYS A 79 -3.90 10.51 8.28
N PRO A 80 -3.35 11.20 7.26
CA PRO A 80 -3.22 10.80 5.85
C PRO A 80 -1.85 10.22 5.42
N GLN A 81 -1.03 9.68 6.33
CA GLN A 81 0.31 9.16 5.99
C GLN A 81 0.29 8.20 4.79
N SER A 82 1.00 8.53 3.71
CA SER A 82 1.04 7.72 2.49
C SER A 82 2.17 6.68 2.47
N ILE A 83 3.08 6.72 3.43
CA ILE A 83 4.25 5.85 3.55
C ILE A 83 4.48 5.55 5.05
N CYS A 84 4.87 4.32 5.39
CA CYS A 84 5.33 3.99 6.73
C CYS A 84 6.74 4.55 6.97
N MET A 85 6.92 5.40 7.98
CA MET A 85 8.23 5.99 8.29
C MET A 85 9.24 4.98 8.85
N LYS A 86 8.81 3.77 9.26
CA LYS A 86 9.68 2.75 9.83
C LYS A 86 10.27 1.82 8.76
N CYS A 87 9.43 1.28 7.88
CA CYS A 87 9.86 0.32 6.84
C CYS A 87 9.81 0.86 5.42
N HIS A 88 9.38 2.12 5.24
CA HIS A 88 9.22 2.78 3.93
C HIS A 88 8.20 2.12 3.00
N GLN A 89 7.36 1.23 3.51
CA GLN A 89 6.26 0.65 2.74
C GLN A 89 5.25 1.73 2.37
N LYS A 90 4.91 1.82 1.08
CA LYS A 90 3.83 2.68 0.61
C LYS A 90 2.50 2.19 1.18
N ILE A 91 1.68 3.12 1.67
CA ILE A 91 0.40 2.86 2.30
C ILE A 91 -0.73 3.21 1.33
N LYS A 92 -1.66 2.27 1.18
CA LYS A 92 -2.91 2.48 0.46
C LYS A 92 -4.04 2.45 1.47
N TRP A 93 -4.53 3.62 1.84
CA TRP A 93 -5.76 3.72 2.62
C TRP A 93 -6.93 3.27 1.76
N GLU A 94 -7.77 2.38 2.28
CA GLU A 94 -9.05 2.12 1.66
C GLU A 94 -9.87 3.42 1.68
N LYS A 95 -10.46 3.78 0.54
CA LYS A 95 -11.47 4.84 0.52
C LYS A 95 -12.62 4.30 1.36
N GLY A 96 -12.78 4.82 2.58
CA GLY A 96 -13.95 4.51 3.38
C GLY A 96 -15.18 4.73 2.52
N GLU A 97 -16.03 3.71 2.40
CA GLU A 97 -17.40 3.90 1.95
C GLU A 97 -17.98 5.03 2.83
N ARG A 98 -18.58 6.04 2.21
CA ARG A 98 -19.23 7.12 2.95
C ARG A 98 -20.26 6.46 3.84
N ILE A 99 -20.03 6.45 5.14
CA ILE A 99 -21.11 6.18 6.09
C ILE A 99 -22.11 7.31 5.92
N ASN A 100 -23.31 6.98 5.43
CA ASN A 100 -24.42 7.92 5.42
C ASN A 100 -24.67 8.34 6.87
N GLU A 101 -24.69 9.65 7.07
CA GLU A 101 -25.01 10.31 8.33
C GLU A 101 -26.48 10.05 8.64
N GLU A 102 -26.79 8.95 9.36
CA GLU A 102 -28.09 8.80 9.99
C GLU A 102 -28.20 9.84 11.10
N ARG A 103 -28.93 10.92 10.80
CA ARG A 103 -29.48 11.89 11.75
C ARG A 103 -30.18 11.14 12.88
N LEU A 104 -29.51 11.02 14.03
CA LEU A 104 -30.17 10.82 15.32
C LEU A 104 -30.70 12.18 15.78
N ASP A 105 -31.75 12.66 15.11
CA ASP A 105 -32.59 13.73 15.66
C ASP A 105 -33.71 13.09 16.49
N ASP A 106 -33.64 13.38 17.80
CA ASP A 106 -34.75 13.51 18.73
C ASP A 106 -35.65 12.30 19.02
N ARG A 107 -35.18 11.48 19.98
CA ARG A 107 -36.05 10.93 21.04
C ARG A 107 -35.51 11.35 22.40
N ILE A 108 -35.75 12.60 22.76
CA ILE A 108 -35.84 13.01 24.16
C ILE A 108 -37.28 13.47 24.38
N HIS A 109 -37.83 13.00 25.51
CA HIS A 109 -39.23 12.99 25.94
C HIS A 109 -40.05 14.27 25.72
#